data_AF-A0AAD5PKM6-F1
#
_entry.id   AF-A0AAD5PKM6-F1
#
_cell.length_a   1.000
_cell.length_b   1.000
_cell.length_c   1.000
_cell.angle_alpha   90.00
_cell.angle_beta   90.00
_cell.angle_gamma   90.00
#
_symmetry.space_group_name_H-M   'P 1'
#
loop_
_entity.id
_entity.type
_entity.pdbx_description
1 polymer ?
#
loop_
_entity_poly.entity_id
_entity_poly.type
_entity_poly.pdbx_seq_one_letter_code
_entity_poly.pdbx_strand_id
1 'polypeptide(L)' 'MDCQDCQQRNQQQPTPQRWTPPITKCFNCQTTTTPLWRRDNDGNTICNACGLYYKLHNVQRPITMKRTVIKRRKR' A
#
# COMPACT_ATOMS: atom_id res chain seq x y z
N MET A 1 48.01 12.18 -35.04
CA MET A 1 47.54 13.56 -34.81
C MET A 1 46.29 13.72 -35.66
N ASP A 2 45.07 13.72 -35.15
CA ASP A 2 44.64 14.05 -33.80
C ASP A 2 43.41 13.23 -33.40
N CYS A 3 43.45 12.70 -32.17
CA CYS A 3 42.36 12.02 -31.49
C CYS A 3 41.71 13.05 -30.57
N GLN A 4 40.60 13.66 -30.99
CA GLN A 4 39.75 14.53 -30.18
C GLN A 4 38.42 14.67 -30.96
N ASP A 5 37.23 14.33 -30.48
CA ASP A 5 36.71 14.42 -29.13
C ASP A 5 35.53 13.44 -28.98
N CYS A 6 35.70 12.45 -28.09
CA CYS A 6 34.63 11.59 -27.61
C CYS A 6 34.33 12.01 -26.16
N GLN A 7 33.98 13.28 -25.91
CA GLN A 7 33.64 13.75 -24.58
C GLN A 7 32.12 13.74 -24.35
N GLN A 8 31.69 12.58 -23.84
CA GLN A 8 30.99 12.50 -22.55
C GLN A 8 29.75 13.41 -22.40
N ARG A 9 28.65 13.05 -23.06
CA ARG A 9 27.33 13.34 -22.47
C ARG A 9 27.11 12.40 -21.29
N ASN A 10 27.53 12.91 -20.14
CA ASN A 10 27.10 12.63 -18.78
C ASN A 10 26.01 11.56 -18.68
N GLN A 11 26.46 10.33 -18.47
CA GLN A 11 25.64 9.21 -18.03
C GLN A 11 25.09 9.53 -16.64
N GLN A 12 23.93 10.17 -16.57
CA GLN A 12 23.08 10.06 -15.38
C GLN A 12 22.03 9.00 -15.68
N GLN A 13 22.45 7.74 -15.57
CA GLN A 13 21.50 6.64 -15.43
C GLN A 13 20.90 6.78 -14.02
N PRO A 14 19.60 7.09 -13.85
CA PRO A 14 18.99 6.99 -12.54
C PRO A 14 19.14 5.54 -12.08
N THR A 15 19.72 5.35 -10.89
CA THR A 15 19.83 4.06 -10.19
C THR A 15 18.53 3.27 -10.36
N PRO A 16 18.56 1.93 -10.50
CA PRO A 16 17.34 1.13 -10.59
C PRO A 16 16.54 1.35 -9.31
N GLN A 17 15.58 2.28 -9.38
CA GLN A 17 14.64 2.51 -8.31
C GLN A 17 13.82 1.23 -8.24
N ARG A 18 14.13 0.38 -7.26
CA ARG A 18 13.28 -0.75 -6.88
C ARG A 18 11.86 -0.21 -6.86
N TRP A 19 11.03 -0.72 -7.76
CA TRP A 19 9.59 -0.51 -7.76
C TRP A 19 9.05 -1.05 -6.44
N THR A 20 9.18 -0.25 -5.38
CA THR A 20 8.56 -0.52 -4.11
C THR A 20 7.15 -0.02 -4.29
N PRO A 21 6.15 -0.91 -4.44
CA PRO A 21 4.79 -0.46 -4.56
C PRO A 21 4.46 0.40 -3.33
N PRO A 22 3.73 1.52 -3.51
CA PRO A 22 3.36 2.37 -2.40
C PRO A 22 2.66 1.52 -1.34
N ILE A 23 3.23 1.49 -0.13
CA ILE A 23 2.70 0.71 0.99
C ILE A 23 1.37 1.32 1.38
N THR A 24 0.29 0.73 0.88
CA THR A 24 -1.07 1.15 1.23
C THR A 24 -1.37 0.64 2.64
N LYS A 25 -1.80 1.55 3.53
CA LYS A 25 -2.14 1.24 4.92
C LYS A 25 -3.58 1.65 5.23
N CYS A 26 -4.28 0.82 6.00
CA CYS A 26 -5.63 1.12 6.46
C CYS A 26 -5.61 2.31 7.44
N PHE A 27 -6.50 3.27 7.25
CA PHE A 27 -6.63 4.43 8.14
C PHE A 27 -6.98 4.03 9.59
N ASN A 28 -7.91 3.09 9.77
CA ASN A 28 -8.39 2.69 11.10
C ASN A 28 -7.42 1.73 11.83
N CYS A 29 -6.99 0.63 11.18
CA CYS A 29 -6.19 -0.41 11.85
C CYS A 29 -4.74 -0.50 11.38
N GLN A 30 -4.31 0.35 10.44
CA GLN A 30 -2.95 0.37 9.87
C GLN A 30 -2.48 -0.99 9.33
N THR A 31 -3.40 -1.87 8.94
CA THR A 31 -3.01 -3.09 8.21
C THR A 31 -2.49 -2.68 6.83
N THR A 32 -1.38 -3.29 6.41
CA THR A 32 -0.80 -3.16 5.07
C THR A 32 -1.21 -4.32 4.16
N THR A 33 -1.77 -5.38 4.75
CA THR A 33 -2.25 -6.55 4.03
C THR A 33 -3.76 -6.66 4.20
N THR A 34 -4.48 -6.72 3.08
CA THR A 34 -5.92 -6.95 3.04
C THR A 34 -6.27 -7.59 1.69
N PRO A 35 -7.22 -8.54 1.63
CA PRO A 35 -7.65 -9.12 0.36
C PRO A 35 -8.40 -8.12 -0.53
N LEU A 36 -8.97 -7.07 0.07
CA LEU A 36 -9.70 -6.01 -0.63
C LEU A 36 -9.51 -4.69 0.14
N TRP A 37 -9.19 -3.63 -0.59
CA TRP A 37 -9.20 -2.27 -0.07
C TRP A 37 -10.58 -1.66 -0.30
N ARG A 38 -11.09 -0.93 0.69
CA ARG A 38 -12.35 -0.18 0.62
C ARG A 38 -12.06 1.30 0.85
N ARG A 39 -12.98 2.15 0.42
CA ARG A 39 -12.97 3.59 0.72
C ARG A 39 -14.15 3.90 1.65
N ASP A 40 -13.90 4.71 2.65
CA ASP A 40 -14.95 5.28 3.51
C ASP A 40 -15.63 6.48 2.82
N ASN A 41 -16.70 7.00 3.41
CA ASN A 41 -17.40 8.19 2.90
C ASN A 41 -16.51 9.44 2.88
N ASP A 42 -15.56 9.54 3.83
CA ASP A 42 -14.51 10.57 3.85
C ASP A 42 -13.40 10.34 2.81
N GLY A 43 -13.47 9.29 2.00
CA GLY A 43 -12.43 8.94 1.02
C GLY A 43 -11.22 8.24 1.63
N ASN A 44 -11.23 7.95 2.93
CA ASN A 44 -10.16 7.25 3.63
C ASN A 44 -10.01 5.81 3.13
N THR A 45 -8.77 5.39 2.88
CA THR A 45 -8.48 4.00 2.49
C THR A 45 -8.51 3.09 3.72
N ILE A 46 -9.42 2.12 3.73
CA ILE A 46 -9.62 1.18 4.83
C ILE A 46 -9.54 -0.26 4.33
N CYS A 47 -9.23 -1.20 5.22
CA CYS A 47 -9.21 -2.61 4.88
C CYS A 47 -10.63 -3.19 4.82
N ASN A 48 -10.77 -4.36 4.20
CA ASN A 48 -12.05 -5.04 4.08
C ASN A 48 -12.73 -5.28 5.44
N ALA A 49 -11.95 -5.68 6.46
CA ALA A 49 -12.49 -5.93 7.79
C ALA A 49 -13.03 -4.66 8.47
N CYS A 50 -12.34 -3.53 8.37
CA CYS A 50 -12.79 -2.26 8.95
C CYS A 50 -14.04 -1.73 8.22
N GLY A 51 -14.06 -1.78 6.89
CA GLY A 51 -15.22 -1.33 6.13
C GLY A 51 -16.46 -2.20 6.33
N LEU A 52 -16.29 -3.53 6.41
CA LEU A 52 -17.40 -4.41 6.74
C LEU A 52 -17.90 -4.17 8.18
N TYR A 53 -17.00 -4.02 9.14
CA TYR A 53 -17.38 -3.77 10.53
C TYR A 53 -18.18 -2.48 10.69
N TYR A 54 -17.73 -1.38 10.07
CA TYR A 54 -18.44 -0.10 10.09
C TYR A 54 -19.82 -0.20 9.45
N LYS A 55 -19.94 -0.90 8.31
CA LYS A 55 -21.24 -1.09 7.65
C LYS A 55 -22.25 -1.91 8.47
N LEU A 56 -21.78 -2.87 9.26
CA LEU A 56 -22.66 -3.71 10.09
C LEU A 56 -23.01 -3.06 11.44
N HIS A 57 -22.07 -2.37 12.07
CA HIS A 57 -22.21 -1.88 13.45
C HIS A 57 -22.33 -0.35 13.56
N ASN A 58 -22.15 0.39 12.47
CA ASN A 58 -22.09 1.86 12.44
C ASN A 58 -21.05 2.47 13.40
N VAL A 59 -20.10 1.67 13.88
CA VAL A 59 -19.01 2.08 14.78
C VAL A 59 -17.67 1.66 14.20
N GLN A 60 -16.62 2.41 14.53
CA GLN A 60 -15.27 2.06 14.10
C GLN A 60 -14.80 0.78 14.78
N ARG A 61 -14.07 -0.04 14.01
CA ARG A 61 -13.56 -1.32 14.49
C ARG A 61 -12.54 -1.10 15.61
N PRO A 62 -12.72 -1.65 16.82
CA PRO A 62 -11.74 -1.52 17.87
C PRO A 62 -10.43 -2.21 17.48
N ILE A 63 -9.31 -1.54 17.78
CA ILE A 63 -7.96 -2.02 17.42
C ILE A 63 -7.63 -3.35 18.12
N THR A 64 -8.20 -3.59 19.29
CA THR A 64 -8.07 -4.83 20.07
C THR A 64 -8.50 -6.08 19.30
N MET A 65 -9.40 -5.95 18.32
CA MET A 65 -9.83 -7.08 17.50
C MET A 65 -8.93 -7.33 16.29
N LYS A 66 -7.92 -6.49 16.00
CA LYS A 66 -7.03 -6.65 14.84
C LYS A 66 -6.28 -7.98 14.94
N ARG A 67 -6.41 -8.81 13.89
CA ARG A 67 -5.61 -10.02 13.71
C ARG A 67 -4.51 -9.75 12.70
N THR A 68 -3.29 -10.16 13.02
CA THR A 68 -2.11 -10.05 12.14
C THR A 68 -2.08 -11.14 11.07
N VAL A 69 -2.65 -12.31 11.37
CA VAL A 69 -2.71 -13.46 10.46
C VAL A 69 -4.05 -13.49 9.69
N ILE A 70 -3.98 -13.41 8.36
CA ILE A 70 -5.15 -13.52 7.48
C ILE A 70 -5.41 -15.01 7.21
N LYS A 71 -6.49 -15.56 7.78
CA LYS A 71 -6.93 -16.93 7.49
C LYS A 71 -7.68 -16.98 6.16
N ARG A 72 -7.20 -17.80 5.21
CA ARG A 72 -7.95 -18.15 4.00
C ARG A 72 -9.08 -19.10 4.36
N ARG A 73 -10.28 -18.86 3.81
CA ARG A 73 -11.40 -19.81 3.86
C ARG A 73 -11.35 -20.69 2.61
N LYS A 74 -11.66 -21.98 2.74
CA LYS A 74 -11.86 -22.87 1.59
C LYS A 74 -13.16 -22.42 0.89
N ARG A 75 -13.08 -22.13 -0.41
CA ARG A 75 -14.22 -21.72 -1.23
C ARG A 75 -15.03 -22.92 -1.64
#